data_AF-W9NV78-F1
#
_entry.id   AF-W9NV78-F1
#
_cell.length_a   1.000
_cell.length_b   1.000
_cell.length_c   1.000
_cell.angle_alpha   90.00
_cell.angle_beta   90.00
_cell.angle_gamma   90.00
#
_symmetry.space_group_name_H-M   'P 1'
#
loop_
_entity.id
_entity.type
_entity.pdbx_description
1 polymer ?
#
loop_
_entity_poly.entity_id
_entity_poly.type
_entity_poly.pdbx_seq_one_letter_code
_entity_poly.pdbx_strand_id
1 'polypeptide(L)'
;MIATQGTSKELDLASKTAILLFFQTVGGAFLIAAAQTSFLHTMLKEMREMAPQVSQSQLVQTGATEIRQVFDENVIPFVIRTYMEGLKVAFALVIAATGVAFTVSLGTRWSRLKMNN
;
A
#
# COMPACT_ATOMS: atom_id res chain seq x y z
N MET A 1 -18.11 1.27 6.41
CA MET A 1 -19.10 0.19 6.32
C MET A 1 -20.18 0.30 7.41
N ILE A 2 -19.84 0.19 8.71
CA ILE A 2 -20.82 0.24 9.82
C ILE A 2 -21.69 1.51 9.80
N ALA A 3 -21.07 2.70 9.69
CA ALA A 3 -21.82 3.95 9.65
C ALA A 3 -22.77 4.03 8.45
N THR A 4 -22.36 3.56 7.28
CA THR A 4 -23.20 3.56 6.07
C THR A 4 -24.34 2.56 6.18
N GLN A 5 -24.10 1.38 6.75
CA GLN A 5 -25.16 0.39 6.96
C GLN A 5 -26.19 0.88 7.98
N GLY A 6 -25.74 1.39 9.12
CA GLY A 6 -26.64 1.85 10.19
C GLY A 6 -27.41 3.15 9.90
N THR A 7 -27.08 3.87 8.82
CA THR A 7 -27.75 5.11 8.41
C THR A 7 -28.54 4.99 7.11
N SER A 8 -28.52 3.79 6.50
CA SER A 8 -29.23 3.54 5.25
C SER A 8 -30.65 3.04 5.51
N LYS A 9 -31.58 3.46 4.65
CA LYS A 9 -32.89 2.83 4.55
C LYS A 9 -32.71 1.41 4.00
N GLU A 10 -33.55 0.47 4.42
CA GLU A 10 -33.45 -0.95 4.02
C GLU A 10 -33.38 -1.13 2.51
N LEU A 11 -34.17 -0.36 1.76
CA LEU A 11 -34.21 -0.39 0.29
C LEU A 11 -32.88 0.02 -0.38
N ASP A 12 -32.10 0.89 0.26
CA ASP A 12 -30.85 1.45 -0.31
C ASP A 12 -29.59 0.74 0.19
N LEU A 13 -29.74 -0.16 1.18
CA LEU A 13 -28.62 -0.77 1.91
C LEU A 13 -27.70 -1.58 0.98
N ALA A 14 -28.28 -2.38 0.09
CA ALA A 14 -27.54 -3.21 -0.85
C ALA A 14 -26.73 -2.35 -1.82
N SER A 15 -27.37 -1.35 -2.45
CA SER A 15 -26.71 -0.44 -3.40
C SER A 15 -25.58 0.36 -2.77
N LYS A 16 -25.80 0.93 -1.58
CA LYS A 16 -24.75 1.69 -0.86
C LYS A 16 -23.58 0.82 -0.43
N THR A 17 -23.84 -0.42 -0.01
CA THR A 17 -22.79 -1.37 0.37
C THR A 17 -21.99 -1.82 -0.85
N ALA A 18 -22.64 -2.08 -1.98
CA ALA A 18 -21.96 -2.44 -3.23
C ALA A 18 -21.00 -1.32 -3.70
N ILE A 19 -21.44 -0.06 -3.64
CA ILE A 19 -20.60 1.10 -3.98
C ILE A 19 -19.37 1.16 -3.05
N LEU A 20 -19.56 0.97 -1.75
CA LEU A 20 -18.44 0.96 -0.79
C LEU A 20 -17.44 -0.16 -1.08
N LEU A 21 -17.92 -1.37 -1.34
CA LEU A 21 -17.05 -2.50 -1.64
C LEU A 21 -16.28 -2.27 -2.94
N PHE A 22 -16.92 -1.71 -3.96
CA PHE A 22 -16.25 -1.30 -5.20
C PHE A 22 -15.07 -0.36 -4.92
N PHE A 23 -15.30 0.73 -4.18
CA PHE A 23 -14.22 1.67 -3.85
C PHE A 23 -13.15 1.07 -2.93
N GLN A 24 -13.52 0.15 -2.03
CA GLN A 24 -12.57 -0.54 -1.17
C GLN A 24 -11.63 -1.44 -1.99
N THR A 25 -12.17 -2.24 -2.91
CA THR A 25 -11.37 -3.15 -3.74
C THR A 25 -10.55 -2.38 -4.77
N VAL A 26 -11.18 -1.45 -5.50
CA VAL A 26 -10.52 -0.68 -6.56
C VAL A 26 -9.48 0.27 -5.96
N GLY A 27 -9.84 1.01 -4.91
CA GLY A 27 -8.92 1.91 -4.21
C GLY A 27 -7.72 1.16 -3.61
N GLY A 28 -7.97 0.00 -2.99
CA GLY A 28 -6.91 -0.87 -2.48
C GLY A 28 -5.97 -1.35 -3.58
N ALA A 29 -6.51 -1.80 -4.72
CA ALA A 29 -5.71 -2.25 -5.86
C ALA A 29 -4.82 -1.13 -6.44
N PHE A 30 -5.36 0.07 -6.62
CA PHE A 30 -4.58 1.22 -7.09
C PHE A 30 -3.45 1.61 -6.13
N LEU A 31 -3.73 1.65 -4.82
CA LEU A 31 -2.71 1.97 -3.83
C LEU A 31 -1.60 0.91 -3.78
N ILE A 32 -1.96 -0.39 -3.88
CA ILE A 32 -0.98 -1.47 -3.95
C ILE A 32 -0.11 -1.33 -5.20
N ALA A 33 -0.72 -1.10 -6.37
CA ALA A 33 0.02 -0.93 -7.61
C ALA A 33 0.97 0.29 -7.57
N ALA A 34 0.50 1.41 -7.01
CA ALA A 34 1.32 2.61 -6.84
C ALA A 34 2.49 2.38 -5.86
N ALA A 35 2.23 1.70 -4.74
CA ALA A 35 3.25 1.34 -3.75
C ALA A 35 4.29 0.40 -4.35
N GLN A 36 3.87 -0.66 -5.06
CA GLN A 36 4.77 -1.60 -5.74
C GLN A 36 5.63 -0.91 -6.81
N THR A 37 5.02 -0.06 -7.63
CA THR A 37 5.74 0.67 -8.68
C THR A 37 6.78 1.63 -8.08
N SER A 38 6.39 2.37 -7.04
CA SER A 38 7.29 3.32 -6.37
C SER A 38 8.41 2.61 -5.62
N PHE A 39 8.09 1.49 -4.95
CA PHE A 39 9.07 0.61 -4.31
C PHE A 39 10.12 0.14 -5.32
N LEU A 40 9.68 -0.45 -6.43
CA LEU A 40 10.55 -1.01 -7.46
C LEU A 40 11.42 0.08 -8.11
N HIS A 41 10.81 1.22 -8.44
CA HIS A 41 11.52 2.34 -9.04
C HIS A 41 12.63 2.87 -8.12
N THR A 42 12.32 3.11 -6.85
CA THR A 42 13.31 3.58 -5.86
C THR A 42 14.38 2.54 -5.61
N MET A 43 14.00 1.27 -5.43
CA MET A 43 14.96 0.17 -5.23
C MET A 43 15.93 0.08 -6.43
N LEU A 44 15.43 0.09 -7.66
CA LEU A 44 16.30 0.00 -8.84
C LEU A 44 17.21 1.22 -9.00
N LYS A 45 16.69 2.42 -8.70
CA LYS A 45 17.46 3.66 -8.76
C LYS A 45 18.63 3.62 -7.76
N GLU A 46 18.33 3.39 -6.49
CA GLU A 46 19.32 3.33 -5.41
C GLU A 46 20.37 2.24 -5.65
N MET A 47 19.95 1.09 -6.22
CA MET A 47 20.87 -0.01 -6.51
C MET A 47 21.87 0.37 -7.60
N ARG A 48 21.41 1.11 -8.61
CA ARG A 48 22.27 1.58 -9.71
C ARG A 48 23.34 2.54 -9.20
N GLU A 49 23.03 3.33 -8.19
CA GLU A 49 23.95 4.29 -7.60
C GLU A 49 24.94 3.62 -6.63
N MET A 50 24.46 2.68 -5.80
CA MET A 50 25.29 2.04 -4.78
C MET A 50 26.13 0.85 -5.27
N ALA A 51 25.62 0.07 -6.21
CA ALA A 51 26.25 -1.17 -6.66
C ALA A 51 25.92 -1.46 -8.15
N PRO A 52 26.48 -0.69 -9.09
CA PRO A 52 26.21 -0.82 -10.53
C PRO A 52 26.64 -2.17 -11.12
N GLN A 53 27.51 -2.91 -10.42
CA GLN A 53 27.97 -4.24 -10.80
C GLN A 53 26.90 -5.35 -10.63
N VAL A 54 25.82 -5.08 -9.89
CA VAL A 54 24.78 -6.07 -9.61
C VAL A 54 23.68 -6.02 -10.68
N SER A 55 23.28 -7.19 -11.18
CA SER A 55 22.19 -7.32 -12.13
C SER A 55 20.85 -6.89 -11.52
N GLN A 56 20.26 -5.84 -12.07
CA GLN A 56 18.95 -5.33 -11.66
C GLN A 56 17.83 -6.33 -11.94
N SER A 57 17.88 -7.05 -13.06
CA SER A 57 16.85 -8.05 -13.39
C SER A 57 16.86 -9.20 -12.39
N GLN A 58 18.06 -9.65 -11.99
CA GLN A 58 18.24 -10.66 -10.95
C GLN A 58 17.73 -10.14 -9.60
N LEU A 59 18.01 -8.88 -9.25
CA LEU A 59 17.51 -8.27 -8.01
C LEU A 59 15.97 -8.23 -7.94
N VAL A 60 15.28 -7.93 -9.04
CA VAL A 60 13.82 -7.87 -9.07
C VAL A 60 13.18 -9.26 -9.00
N GLN A 61 13.83 -10.26 -9.59
CA GLN A 61 13.35 -11.64 -9.57
C GLN A 61 13.69 -12.36 -8.25
N THR A 62 14.71 -11.91 -7.54
CA THR A 62 15.14 -12.52 -6.27
C THR A 62 14.25 -12.05 -5.13
N GLY A 63 13.60 -12.99 -4.46
CA GLY A 63 12.80 -12.69 -3.26
C GLY A 63 13.68 -12.23 -2.10
N ALA A 64 13.12 -11.44 -1.17
CA ALA A 64 13.85 -10.92 -0.01
C ALA A 64 14.52 -12.02 0.84
N THR A 65 13.95 -13.23 0.84
CA THR A 65 14.47 -14.41 1.54
C THR A 65 15.65 -15.08 0.83
N GLU A 66 15.78 -14.88 -0.47
CA GLU A 66 16.81 -15.52 -1.31
C GLU A 66 18.05 -14.65 -1.51
N ILE A 67 17.98 -13.38 -1.09
CA ILE A 67 19.08 -12.41 -1.23
C ILE A 67 20.41 -12.96 -0.69
N ARG A 68 20.37 -13.70 0.44
CA ARG A 68 21.58 -14.26 1.07
C ARG A 68 22.17 -15.46 0.34
N GLN A 69 21.40 -16.10 -0.55
CA GLN A 69 21.84 -17.26 -1.31
C GLN A 69 22.28 -16.89 -2.72
N VAL A 70 21.71 -15.81 -3.27
CA VAL A 70 21.87 -15.41 -4.67
C VAL A 70 22.98 -14.37 -4.87
N PHE A 71 23.29 -13.58 -3.84
CA PHE A 71 24.27 -12.50 -3.91
C PHE A 71 25.47 -12.76 -3.00
N ASP A 72 26.66 -12.34 -3.44
CA ASP A 72 27.89 -12.46 -2.64
C ASP A 72 27.80 -11.66 -1.34
N GLU A 73 28.47 -12.13 -0.29
CA GLU A 73 28.44 -11.50 1.05
C GLU A 73 28.78 -10.01 1.06
N ASN A 74 29.64 -9.57 0.12
CA ASN A 74 30.06 -8.18 -0.01
C ASN A 74 28.96 -7.25 -0.55
N VAL A 75 28.00 -7.77 -1.33
CA VAL A 75 26.92 -6.97 -1.93
C VAL A 75 25.60 -7.04 -1.16
N ILE A 76 25.42 -8.05 -0.30
CA ILE A 76 24.22 -8.21 0.54
C ILE A 76 23.87 -6.93 1.33
N PRO A 77 24.80 -6.21 1.99
CA PRO A 77 24.46 -5.01 2.75
C PRO A 77 23.87 -3.90 1.86
N PHE A 78 24.37 -3.76 0.63
CA PHE A 78 23.86 -2.78 -0.33
C PHE A 78 22.47 -3.15 -0.84
N VAL A 79 22.25 -4.43 -1.13
CA VAL A 79 20.92 -4.95 -1.53
C VAL A 79 19.90 -4.67 -0.43
N ILE A 80 20.23 -5.01 0.82
CA ILE A 80 19.32 -4.78 1.97
C ILE A 80 19.02 -3.29 2.13
N ARG A 81 20.05 -2.44 2.09
CA ARG A 81 19.87 -0.98 2.24
C ARG A 81 18.93 -0.43 1.17
N THR A 82 19.15 -0.82 -0.07
CA THR A 82 18.35 -0.41 -1.22
C THR A 82 16.89 -0.87 -1.11
N TYR A 83 16.67 -2.10 -0.66
CA TYR A 83 15.34 -2.65 -0.40
C TYR A 83 14.60 -1.83 0.68
N MET A 84 15.32 -1.45 1.75
CA MET A 84 14.77 -0.61 2.80
C MET A 84 14.40 0.79 2.32
N GLU A 85 15.20 1.41 1.45
CA GLU A 85 14.84 2.72 0.86
C GLU A 85 13.57 2.62 0.00
N GLY A 86 13.45 1.60 -0.83
CA GLY A 86 12.21 1.34 -1.58
C GLY A 86 11.01 1.17 -0.64
N LEU A 87 11.19 0.41 0.46
CA LEU A 87 10.12 0.11 1.41
C LEU A 87 9.66 1.35 2.17
N LYS A 88 10.58 2.28 2.51
CA LYS A 88 10.22 3.57 3.12
C LYS A 88 9.26 4.37 2.23
N VAL A 89 9.49 4.39 0.92
CA VAL A 89 8.61 5.10 -0.02
C VAL A 89 7.23 4.45 -0.07
N ALA A 90 7.16 3.12 -0.10
CA ALA A 90 5.88 2.41 -0.06
C ALA A 90 5.10 2.71 1.24
N PHE A 91 5.77 2.69 2.39
CA PHE A 91 5.13 3.04 3.66
C PHE A 91 4.72 4.51 3.74
N ALA A 92 5.54 5.43 3.23
CA ALA A 92 5.19 6.86 3.18
C ALA A 92 3.90 7.08 2.37
N LEU A 93 3.72 6.36 1.26
CA LEU A 93 2.50 6.42 0.45
C LEU A 93 1.27 5.93 1.23
N VAL A 94 1.39 4.79 1.93
CA VAL A 94 0.30 4.24 2.73
C VAL A 94 -0.05 5.15 3.91
N ILE A 95 0.95 5.74 4.57
CA ILE A 95 0.76 6.71 5.66
C ILE A 95 0.02 7.95 5.14
N ALA A 96 0.43 8.50 3.99
CA ALA A 96 -0.23 9.64 3.37
C ALA A 96 -1.69 9.32 3.01
N ALA A 97 -1.93 8.17 2.37
CA ALA A 97 -3.28 7.71 2.02
C ALA A 97 -4.17 7.51 3.25
N THR A 98 -3.61 6.93 4.32
CA THR A 98 -4.30 6.71 5.60
C THR A 98 -4.60 8.04 6.30
N GLY A 99 -3.67 9.01 6.26
CA GLY A 99 -3.88 10.36 6.77
C GLY A 99 -5.02 11.08 6.04
N VAL A 100 -5.06 11.00 4.71
CA VAL A 100 -6.17 11.55 3.92
C VAL A 100 -7.49 10.86 4.28
N ALA A 101 -7.51 9.52 4.32
CA ALA A 101 -8.71 8.78 4.70
C ALA A 101 -9.22 9.15 6.10
N PHE A 102 -8.30 9.33 7.06
CA PHE A 102 -8.63 9.78 8.42
C PHE A 102 -9.22 11.18 8.43
N THR A 103 -8.62 12.14 7.72
CA THR A 103 -9.15 13.52 7.65
C THR A 103 -10.53 13.57 6.99
N VAL A 104 -10.76 12.80 5.92
CA VAL A 104 -12.07 12.69 5.25
C VAL A 104 -13.11 12.06 6.20
N SER A 105 -12.71 11.07 7.00
CA SER A 105 -13.59 10.44 7.99
C SER A 105 -14.16 11.45 8.99
N LEU A 106 -13.37 12.43 9.44
CA LEU A 106 -13.83 13.49 10.34
C LEU A 106 -14.94 14.36 9.71
N GLY A 107 -14.93 14.53 8.39
CA GLY A 107 -15.94 15.30 7.65
C GLY A 107 -17.26 14.56 7.41
N THR A 108 -17.33 13.25 7.68
CA THR A 108 -18.58 12.50 7.52
C THR A 108 -19.60 12.87 8.60
N ARG A 109 -20.89 12.94 8.25
CA ARG A 109 -21.95 13.25 9.22
C ARG A 109 -22.04 12.13 10.26
N TRP A 110 -21.65 12.46 11.49
CA TRP A 110 -21.84 11.61 12.66
C TRP A 110 -23.31 11.65 13.08
N SER A 111 -24.12 10.72 12.57
CA SER A 111 -25.47 10.52 13.08
C SER A 111 -25.45 9.48 14.20
N ARG A 112 -26.16 9.76 15.31
CA ARG A 112 -26.39 8.74 16.34
C ARG A 112 -27.24 7.62 15.75
N LEU A 113 -26.74 6.39 15.84
CA LEU A 113 -27.51 5.19 15.52
C LEU A 113 -28.61 5.07 16.58
N LYS A 114 -29.86 5.36 16.19
CA LYS A 114 -31.02 5.15 17.04
C LYS A 114 -31.44 3.69 16.90
N MET A 115 -31.23 2.91 17.95
CA MET A 115 -31.79 1.57 18.03
C MET A 115 -33.27 1.72 18.37
N ASN A 116 -34.14 1.51 17.38
CA ASN A 116 -35.58 1.52 17.59
C ASN A 116 -35.97 0.16 18.17
N ASN A 117 -36.35 0.13 19.45
CA ASN A 117 -37.04 -1.01 20.07
C ASN A 117 -38.50 -1.05 19.60
#